data_AF-A0A2I2GLN4-F1
#
_entry.id   AF-A0A2I2GLN4-F1
#
_cell.length_a   1.000
_cell.length_b   1.000
_cell.length_c   1.000
_cell.angle_alpha   90.00
_cell.angle_beta   90.00
_cell.angle_gamma   90.00
#
_symmetry.space_group_name_H-M   'P 1'
#
loop_
_entity.id
_entity.type
_entity.pdbx_description
1 polymer ?
#
loop_
_entity_poly.entity_id
_entity_poly.type
_entity_poly.pdbx_seq_one_letter_code
_entity_poly.pdbx_strand_id
1 'polypeptide(L)'
;MTELQLDPHPDERTKMPDVAPKSQLSIRPIVEHFGLAGPAVQKIRFLHPGYPDNENVLLIFPALDSGGIHHGTARVACAILAKCKWEGYFSTTRDGPRITLDMDEILTNPIYYFRIDGDADYAITPSFDNFTFPETLPDYWREAPI
;
A
#
# COMPACT_ATOMS: atom_id res chain seq x y z
N MET A 1 -12.37 -62.37 62.92
CA MET A 1 -12.15 -63.43 61.91
C MET A 1 -12.98 -63.03 60.70
N THR A 2 -12.52 -62.77 59.49
CA THR A 2 -11.24 -62.54 58.81
C THR A 2 -11.66 -61.89 57.48
N GLU A 3 -10.83 -61.04 56.88
CA GLU A 3 -11.09 -60.29 55.62
C GLU A 3 -11.45 -61.17 54.41
N LEU A 4 -12.07 -60.57 53.38
CA LEU A 4 -11.45 -60.46 52.04
C LEU A 4 -12.20 -59.47 51.12
N GLN A 5 -11.55 -58.31 51.00
CA GLN A 5 -11.47 -57.33 49.90
C GLN A 5 -12.10 -57.66 48.54
N LEU A 6 -12.79 -56.68 47.95
CA LEU A 6 -12.71 -56.40 46.50
C LEU A 6 -12.51 -54.89 46.33
N ASP A 7 -11.30 -54.47 45.95
CA ASP A 7 -10.96 -53.07 45.67
C ASP A 7 -11.67 -52.57 44.40
N PRO A 8 -12.19 -51.33 44.38
CA PRO A 8 -12.71 -50.73 43.17
C PRO A 8 -11.60 -50.24 42.23
N HIS A 9 -11.78 -50.55 40.95
CA HIS A 9 -10.95 -50.16 39.81
C HIS A 9 -10.80 -48.61 39.73
N PRO A 10 -9.59 -48.05 39.57
CA PRO A 10 -9.44 -46.60 39.42
C PRO A 10 -9.90 -46.16 38.02
N ASP A 11 -10.86 -45.23 38.00
CA ASP A 11 -11.27 -44.47 36.81
C ASP A 11 -10.05 -43.78 36.17
N GLU A 12 -9.61 -44.33 35.04
CA GLU A 12 -8.55 -43.75 34.22
C GLU A 12 -9.11 -42.53 33.47
N ARG A 13 -9.25 -41.41 34.19
CA ARG A 13 -9.56 -40.12 33.59
C ARG A 13 -8.30 -39.63 32.86
N THR A 14 -8.20 -39.98 31.58
CA THR A 14 -7.16 -39.50 30.65
C THR A 14 -7.02 -37.97 30.77
N LYS A 15 -5.92 -37.49 31.37
CA LYS A 15 -5.53 -36.09 31.27
C LYS A 15 -5.06 -35.83 29.84
N MET A 16 -5.84 -35.07 29.07
CA MET A 16 -5.34 -34.50 27.82
C MET A 16 -4.14 -33.59 28.15
N PRO A 17 -3.03 -33.66 27.40
CA PRO A 17 -1.91 -32.75 27.62
C PRO A 17 -2.34 -31.33 27.29
N ASP A 18 -2.01 -30.39 28.18
CA ASP A 18 -2.16 -28.94 27.95
C ASP A 18 -1.39 -28.57 26.68
N VAL A 19 -2.12 -28.25 25.61
CA VAL A 19 -1.54 -27.67 24.41
C VAL A 19 -1.14 -26.24 24.75
N ALA A 20 0.18 -26.00 24.82
CA ALA A 20 0.72 -24.67 24.97
C ALA A 20 0.12 -23.73 23.90
N PRO A 21 -0.26 -22.49 24.25
CA PRO A 21 -0.83 -21.56 23.29
C PRO A 21 0.21 -21.28 22.21
N LYS A 22 -0.17 -21.56 20.95
CA LYS A 22 0.66 -21.23 19.78
C LYS A 22 0.94 -19.74 19.83
N SER A 23 2.23 -19.37 19.88
CA SER A 23 2.65 -17.99 19.78
C SER A 23 2.10 -17.40 18.49
N GLN A 24 1.17 -16.46 18.62
CA GLN A 24 0.63 -15.75 17.48
C GLN A 24 1.73 -14.80 16.99
N LEU A 25 2.42 -15.22 15.92
CA LEU A 25 3.37 -14.36 15.22
C LEU A 25 2.61 -13.13 14.72
N SER A 26 2.93 -11.97 15.28
CA SER A 26 2.40 -10.70 14.77
C SER A 26 2.97 -10.46 13.38
N ILE A 27 2.13 -10.58 12.36
CA ILE A 27 2.47 -10.23 10.96
C ILE A 27 2.49 -8.70 10.78
N ARG A 28 2.11 -7.92 11.80
CA ARG A 28 2.21 -6.46 11.73
C ARG A 28 3.69 -6.08 11.54
N PRO A 29 4.05 -5.40 10.44
CA PRO A 29 5.39 -4.89 10.28
C PRO A 29 5.73 -4.02 11.49
N ILE A 30 6.93 -4.18 12.03
CA ILE A 30 7.49 -3.15 12.90
C ILE A 30 7.66 -1.94 11.99
N VAL A 31 6.79 -0.95 12.14
CA VAL A 31 6.92 0.33 11.43
C VAL A 31 8.05 1.07 12.12
N GLU A 32 9.27 0.76 11.73
CA GLU A 32 10.36 1.70 11.92
C GLU A 32 10.04 2.88 11.00
N HIS A 33 9.59 3.98 11.60
CA HIS A 33 9.59 5.25 10.88
C HIS A 33 11.02 5.48 10.42
N PHE A 34 11.26 5.45 9.11
CA PHE A 34 12.53 5.83 8.50
C PHE A 34 12.85 7.26 8.91
N GLY A 35 13.50 7.42 10.05
CA GLY A 35 14.05 8.66 10.55
C GLY A 35 15.32 8.92 9.77
N LEU A 36 15.19 9.50 8.58
CA LEU A 36 16.35 10.05 7.88
C LEU A 36 16.94 11.13 8.78
N ALA A 37 18.04 10.81 9.47
CA ALA A 37 18.76 11.68 10.40
C ALA A 37 19.53 12.81 9.67
N GLY A 38 18.96 13.34 8.59
CA GLY A 38 19.50 14.39 7.75
C GLY A 38 18.59 15.62 7.71
N PRO A 39 18.90 16.63 6.87
CA PRO A 39 17.98 17.74 6.64
C PRO A 39 16.60 17.20 6.22
N ALA A 40 15.53 17.89 6.65
CA ALA A 40 14.16 17.46 6.40
C ALA A 40 13.96 17.16 4.91
N VAL A 41 13.76 15.88 4.58
CA VAL A 41 13.55 15.46 3.19
C VAL A 41 12.24 16.04 2.71
N GLN A 42 12.30 16.76 1.58
CA GLN A 42 11.13 17.33 0.93
C GLN A 42 10.13 16.20 0.66
N LYS A 43 8.85 16.47 0.94
CA LYS A 43 7.75 15.55 0.63
C LYS A 43 6.99 16.08 -0.55
N ILE A 44 6.65 15.20 -1.48
CA ILE A 44 5.80 15.50 -2.61
C ILE A 44 4.47 14.77 -2.42
N ARG A 45 3.37 15.50 -2.60
CA ARG A 45 2.01 15.01 -2.40
C ARG A 45 1.34 14.78 -3.75
N PHE A 46 0.67 13.64 -3.88
CA PHE A 46 -0.14 13.29 -5.04
C PHE A 46 -1.60 13.26 -4.63
N LEU A 47 -2.42 14.03 -5.34
CA LEU A 47 -3.78 14.36 -4.93
C LEU A 47 -4.84 13.84 -5.91
N HIS A 48 -6.02 13.55 -5.37
CA HIS A 48 -7.23 13.22 -6.10
C HIS A 48 -7.97 14.51 -6.53
N PRO A 49 -8.30 14.70 -7.81
CA PRO A 49 -8.90 15.95 -8.29
C PRO A 49 -10.37 16.12 -7.88
N GLY A 50 -11.11 15.03 -7.68
CA GLY A 50 -12.53 15.05 -7.30
C GLY A 50 -12.80 15.23 -5.81
N TYR A 51 -11.79 15.01 -4.95
CA TYR A 51 -12.00 15.04 -3.49
C TYR A 51 -11.83 16.45 -2.91
N PRO A 52 -12.46 16.73 -1.74
CA PRO A 52 -12.22 17.96 -0.98
C PRO A 52 -10.74 18.14 -0.60
N ASP A 53 -10.27 19.38 -0.50
CA ASP A 53 -8.84 19.69 -0.27
C ASP A 53 -8.25 19.08 1.01
N ASN A 54 -9.08 18.81 2.02
CA ASN A 54 -8.68 18.21 3.28
C ASN A 54 -8.60 16.67 3.24
N GLU A 55 -9.11 16.04 2.18
CA GLU A 55 -9.29 14.58 2.07
C GLU A 55 -8.75 14.02 0.74
N ASN A 56 -8.12 14.85 -0.08
CA ASN A 56 -7.69 14.49 -1.43
C ASN A 56 -6.30 13.86 -1.54
N VAL A 57 -5.62 13.52 -0.43
CA VAL A 57 -4.27 12.93 -0.53
C VAL A 57 -4.37 11.45 -0.89
N LEU A 58 -3.75 11.07 -2.01
CA LEU A 58 -3.57 9.66 -2.40
C LEU A 58 -2.30 9.09 -1.79
N LEU A 59 -1.17 9.77 -2.05
CA LEU A 59 0.17 9.33 -1.66
C LEU A 59 1.03 10.52 -1.27
N ILE A 60 1.97 10.25 -0.36
CA ILE A 60 3.04 11.17 0.01
C ILE A 60 4.34 10.40 -0.11
N PHE A 61 5.25 10.89 -0.95
CA PHE A 61 6.56 10.29 -1.13
C PHE A 61 7.66 11.25 -0.64
N PRO A 62 8.70 10.74 0.02
CA PRO A 62 9.93 11.50 0.25
C PRO A 62 10.67 11.67 -1.08
N ALA A 63 11.21 12.87 -1.31
CA ALA A 63 11.88 13.24 -2.55
C ALA A 63 13.34 12.76 -2.57
N LEU A 64 13.54 11.45 -2.69
CA LEU A 64 14.85 10.80 -2.57
C LEU A 64 15.65 10.78 -3.89
N ASP A 65 15.01 11.04 -5.03
CA ASP A 65 15.64 11.02 -6.35
C ASP A 65 16.19 12.41 -6.67
N SER A 66 17.36 12.75 -6.12
CA SER A 66 18.01 14.06 -6.27
C SER A 66 17.13 15.26 -5.84
N GLY A 67 16.33 15.07 -4.79
CA GLY A 67 15.40 16.09 -4.30
C GLY A 67 14.03 16.07 -4.99
N GLY A 68 13.78 15.09 -5.86
CA GLY A 68 12.46 14.81 -6.45
C GLY A 68 12.07 13.34 -6.35
N ILE A 69 11.12 12.93 -7.18
CA ILE A 69 10.68 11.53 -7.32
C ILE A 69 10.64 11.17 -8.79
N HIS A 70 11.11 9.98 -9.12
CA HIS A 70 10.97 9.41 -10.45
C HIS A 70 9.50 9.38 -10.91
N HIS A 71 9.21 10.01 -12.06
CA HIS A 71 7.85 10.23 -12.55
C HIS A 71 7.09 8.92 -12.74
N GLY A 72 7.68 7.94 -13.40
CA GLY A 72 7.04 6.66 -13.65
C GLY A 72 6.66 5.92 -12.38
N THR A 73 7.51 5.99 -11.34
CA THR A 73 7.25 5.39 -10.03
C THR A 73 6.01 6.00 -9.38
N ALA A 74 5.95 7.33 -9.33
CA ALA A 74 4.80 8.03 -8.77
C ALA A 74 3.52 7.76 -9.56
N ARG A 75 3.59 7.76 -10.90
CA ARG A 75 2.42 7.56 -11.78
C ARG A 75 1.86 6.14 -11.63
N VAL A 76 2.72 5.12 -11.64
CA VAL A 76 2.31 3.72 -11.43
C VAL A 76 1.67 3.53 -10.06
N ALA A 77 2.27 4.09 -9.00
CA ALA A 77 1.70 3.98 -7.66
C ALA A 77 0.30 4.61 -7.55
N CYS A 78 0.10 5.81 -8.13
CA CYS A 78 -1.22 6.44 -8.17
C CYS A 78 -2.21 5.62 -9.02
N ALA A 79 -1.77 5.09 -10.15
CA ALA A 79 -2.61 4.26 -11.01
C ALA A 79 -3.09 2.99 -10.30
N ILE A 80 -2.23 2.32 -9.52
CA ILE A 80 -2.61 1.16 -8.69
C ILE A 80 -3.73 1.52 -7.71
N LEU A 81 -3.59 2.66 -7.01
CA LEU A 81 -4.64 3.14 -6.11
C LEU A 81 -5.92 3.49 -6.86
N ALA A 82 -5.82 4.03 -8.07
CA ALA A 82 -6.95 4.34 -8.93
C ALA A 82 -7.46 3.12 -9.72
N LYS A 83 -7.52 1.93 -9.12
CA LYS A 83 -7.96 0.69 -9.78
C LYS A 83 -7.25 0.38 -11.11
N CYS A 84 -5.93 0.51 -11.12
CA CYS A 84 -5.08 0.21 -12.28
C CYS A 84 -5.41 1.06 -13.52
N LYS A 85 -5.79 2.33 -13.33
CA LYS A 85 -6.01 3.30 -14.41
C LYS A 85 -4.68 3.80 -14.97
N TRP A 86 -4.06 2.95 -15.79
CA TRP A 86 -2.71 3.12 -16.34
C TRP A 86 -2.52 4.36 -17.23
N GLU A 87 -3.61 4.84 -17.82
CA GLU A 87 -3.69 6.03 -18.67
C GLU A 87 -3.64 7.35 -17.89
N GLY A 88 -3.77 7.28 -16.56
CA GLY A 88 -3.75 8.44 -15.68
C GLY A 88 -2.43 9.21 -15.74
N TYR A 89 -2.51 10.50 -15.40
CA TYR A 89 -1.43 11.46 -15.60
C TYR A 89 -1.37 12.53 -14.53
N PHE A 90 -0.27 13.28 -14.50
CA PHE A 90 -0.10 14.37 -13.55
C PHE A 90 -0.37 15.75 -14.16
N SER A 91 -0.89 16.62 -13.32
CA SER A 91 -1.02 18.07 -13.53
C SER A 91 -0.59 18.78 -12.24
N THR A 92 -0.13 20.03 -12.34
CA THR A 92 0.31 20.83 -11.17
C THR A 92 -0.84 21.59 -10.50
N THR A 93 -2.00 21.64 -11.14
CA THR A 93 -3.23 22.22 -10.60
C THR A 93 -4.39 21.25 -10.81
N ARG A 94 -5.46 21.36 -10.00
CA ARG A 94 -6.59 20.44 -9.99
C ARG A 94 -7.18 20.17 -11.38
N ASP A 95 -7.35 21.25 -12.16
CA ASP A 95 -7.94 21.22 -13.50
C ASP A 95 -6.94 21.58 -14.62
N GLY A 96 -5.65 21.59 -14.28
CA GLY A 96 -4.59 22.02 -15.18
C GLY A 96 -4.29 21.06 -16.32
N PRO A 97 -3.47 21.49 -17.29
CA PRO A 97 -3.01 20.62 -18.35
C PRO A 97 -2.14 19.49 -17.79
N ARG A 98 -2.06 18.39 -18.56
CA ARG A 98 -1.09 17.32 -18.36
C ARG A 98 0.33 17.91 -18.38
N ILE A 99 1.18 17.51 -17.43
CA ILE A 99 2.60 17.86 -17.47
C ILE A 99 3.29 17.19 -18.67
N THR A 100 4.32 17.82 -19.22
CA THR A 100 5.03 17.31 -20.40
C THR A 100 6.29 16.51 -20.06
N LEU A 101 6.56 16.27 -18.77
CA LEU A 101 7.72 15.47 -18.34
C LEU A 101 7.55 14.01 -18.78
N ASP A 102 8.64 13.41 -19.24
CA ASP A 102 8.73 12.00 -19.57
C ASP A 102 8.66 11.12 -18.30
N MET A 103 8.31 9.84 -18.47
CA MET A 103 8.19 8.87 -17.38
C MET A 103 9.52 8.61 -16.67
N ASP A 104 10.65 8.77 -17.35
CA ASP A 104 11.98 8.57 -16.77
C ASP A 104 12.56 9.84 -16.12
N GLU A 105 11.82 10.96 -16.15
CA GLU A 105 12.23 12.23 -15.55
C GLU A 105 11.85 12.33 -14.06
N ILE A 106 12.37 13.37 -13.40
CA ILE A 106 12.19 13.62 -11.97
C ILE A 106 11.13 14.71 -11.72
N LEU A 107 10.11 14.36 -10.95
CA LEU A 107 9.10 15.28 -10.43
C LEU A 107 9.65 16.05 -9.24
N THR A 108 9.61 17.39 -9.28
CA THR A 108 10.18 18.27 -8.25
C THR A 108 9.15 19.21 -7.61
N ASN A 109 7.97 19.39 -8.21
CA ASN A 109 6.93 20.21 -7.59
C ASN A 109 6.44 19.56 -6.29
N PRO A 110 6.04 20.34 -5.28
CA PRO A 110 5.59 19.79 -4.00
C PRO A 110 4.22 19.08 -4.09
N ILE A 111 3.43 19.38 -5.12
CA ILE A 111 2.06 18.89 -5.29
C ILE A 111 1.81 18.55 -6.75
N TYR A 112 1.17 17.40 -6.97
CA TYR A 112 0.62 16.98 -8.26
C TYR A 112 -0.79 16.42 -8.06
N TYR A 113 -1.65 16.57 -9.05
CA TYR A 113 -2.96 15.91 -9.12
C TYR A 113 -2.89 14.75 -10.12
N PHE A 114 -3.28 13.55 -9.70
CA PHE A 114 -3.42 12.39 -10.58
C PHE A 114 -4.79 12.43 -11.25
N ARG A 115 -4.81 12.60 -12.57
CA ARG A 115 -6.03 12.82 -13.36
C ARG A 115 -6.23 11.70 -14.37
N ILE A 116 -7.50 11.46 -14.70
CA ILE A 116 -7.94 10.54 -15.74
C ILE A 116 -8.83 11.33 -16.69
N ASP A 117 -8.58 11.19 -18.00
CA ASP A 117 -9.37 11.93 -18.99
C ASP A 117 -10.82 11.45 -18.98
N GLY A 118 -11.76 12.40 -18.84
CA GLY A 118 -13.19 12.12 -18.77
C GLY A 118 -13.70 11.61 -17.41
N ASP A 119 -12.84 11.45 -16.41
CA ASP A 119 -13.23 10.97 -15.08
C ASP A 119 -12.48 11.74 -13.96
N ALA A 120 -13.13 12.77 -13.43
CA ALA A 120 -12.56 13.59 -12.35
C ALA A 120 -12.82 13.00 -10.95
N ASP A 121 -13.71 12.03 -10.81
CA ASP A 121 -14.15 11.47 -9.53
C ASP A 121 -13.96 9.94 -9.49
N TYR A 122 -12.84 9.48 -10.03
CA TYR A 122 -12.55 8.06 -10.15
C TYR A 122 -12.49 7.38 -8.78
N ALA A 123 -12.91 6.11 -8.73
CA ALA A 123 -12.86 5.35 -7.50
C ALA A 123 -11.42 4.93 -7.15
N ILE A 124 -11.06 5.04 -5.86
CA ILE A 124 -9.82 4.48 -5.32
C ILE A 124 -10.03 3.07 -4.75
N THR A 125 -8.95 2.30 -4.66
CA THR A 125 -8.88 1.02 -3.97
C THR A 125 -8.53 1.26 -2.50
N PRO A 126 -9.47 1.09 -1.55
CA PRO A 126 -9.26 1.50 -0.16
C PRO A 126 -8.43 0.51 0.65
N SER A 127 -8.31 -0.75 0.20
CA SER A 127 -7.56 -1.80 0.88
C SER A 127 -7.13 -2.89 -0.10
N PHE A 128 -6.19 -3.73 0.32
CA PHE A 128 -5.75 -4.88 -0.47
C PHE A 128 -6.89 -5.88 -0.74
N ASP A 129 -7.81 -6.07 0.20
CA ASP A 129 -8.98 -6.96 0.02
C ASP A 129 -9.95 -6.45 -1.06
N ASN A 130 -9.91 -5.14 -1.36
CA ASN A 130 -10.69 -4.53 -2.42
C ASN A 130 -9.93 -4.42 -3.75
N PHE A 131 -8.66 -4.85 -3.78
CA PHE A 131 -7.85 -4.81 -4.98
C PHE A 131 -8.18 -5.98 -5.89
N THR A 132 -8.55 -5.68 -7.14
CA THR A 132 -8.67 -6.68 -8.20
C THR A 132 -7.46 -6.59 -9.10
N PHE A 133 -6.78 -7.72 -9.31
CA PHE A 133 -5.63 -7.76 -10.21
C PHE A 133 -6.09 -7.42 -11.64
N PRO A 134 -5.39 -6.51 -12.34
CA PRO A 134 -5.80 -6.06 -13.67
C PRO A 134 -5.58 -7.15 -14.72
N GLU A 135 -6.47 -7.22 -15.71
CA GLU A 135 -6.34 -8.16 -16.83
C GLU A 135 -5.17 -7.81 -17.75
N THR A 136 -4.84 -6.52 -17.83
CA THR A 136 -3.75 -6.01 -18.68
C THR A 136 -2.77 -5.17 -17.86
N LEU A 137 -1.48 -5.37 -18.15
CA LEU A 137 -0.39 -4.55 -17.64
C LEU A 137 0.05 -3.55 -18.71
N PRO A 138 0.62 -2.40 -18.32
CA PRO A 138 1.10 -1.42 -19.27
C PRO A 138 2.12 -2.00 -20.26
N ASP A 139 1.97 -1.64 -21.53
CA ASP A 139 2.79 -2.22 -22.61
C ASP A 139 4.29 -1.97 -22.42
N TYR A 140 4.65 -0.77 -21.93
CA TYR A 140 6.04 -0.38 -21.66
C TYR A 140 6.72 -1.23 -20.58
N TRP A 141 5.98 -1.99 -19.76
CA TRP A 141 6.59 -2.95 -18.83
C TRP A 141 7.14 -4.18 -19.53
N ARG A 142 6.55 -4.56 -20.68
CA ARG A 142 7.03 -5.70 -21.48
C ARG A 142 8.28 -5.35 -22.29
N GLU A 143 8.47 -4.07 -22.54
CA GLU A 143 9.58 -3.52 -23.32
C GLU A 143 10.78 -3.12 -22.45
N ALA A 144 10.62 -3.16 -21.12
CA ALA A 144 11.69 -2.83 -20.19
C ALA A 144 12.88 -3.80 -20.37
N PRO A 145 14.12 -3.29 -20.47
CA PRO A 145 15.29 -4.14 -20.57
C PRO A 145 15.46 -5.00 -19.31
N ILE A 146 15.82 -6.27 -19.52
CA ILE A 146 16.08 -7.27 -18.47
C ILE A 146 17.52 -7.15 -17.96
#